data_AF-A0A1F7Y3T5-F1
#
_entry.id   AF-A0A1F7Y3T5-F1
#
_cell.length_a   1.000
_cell.length_b   1.000
_cell.length_c   1.000
_cell.angle_alpha   90.00
_cell.angle_beta   90.00
_cell.angle_gamma   90.00
#
_symmetry.space_group_name_H-M   'P 1'
#
loop_
_entity.id
_entity.type
_entity.pdbx_description
1 polymer ?
#
loop_
_entity_poly.entity_id
_entity_poly.type
_entity_poly.pdbx_seq_one_letter_code
_entity_poly.pdbx_strand_id
1 'polypeptide(L)'
;MQLNNHILDQWSDAHVYYDLYLQEPKRTKVKTILEEYKWRKRMISESPNGELILNNSFFSDIRNSKKIFLAHTTGNFQEITEDGILYPSGGCLVGSIYCTPLIQVDKRFRMHNLGKYILEYEAPRSIKARHGDPSLLETLIIEVKLPKGIRNQLIGLDYLRLGNIHLNIFQDLEYLLSSRERFKLKNSLVSRIRHSLEYICLCCKGATNSDTFFKLLSKTINDLPILGYIYFEAVSEYLMLFQKNEITETYKEKGEFFNPFYKDMVFNLYPKLLRNFSLSDFNPKFEDIVQYLKTNNQLNYFDLKHMSSYLKDRIIFLTNARLLTKEGATADWCKIEWDYDSLLHYAAPLLGHLLHRELRSFGRYPDFYFYFDQYKALQAWNYWNHAEVAIPFNGIIPKGEVGINPAFTDLDYKVYRTSITTEKDIDFLIPVEELDVRIVPKLIELKRTFMRNKSWNEE
;
A
#
# COMPACT_ATOMS: atom_id res chain seq x y z
N MET A 1 7.02 4.92 30.55
CA MET A 1 5.61 4.57 30.25
C MET A 1 4.91 5.57 29.31
N GLN A 2 5.16 6.90 29.40
CA GLN A 2 4.54 7.88 28.48
C GLN A 2 5.05 7.84 27.02
N LEU A 3 6.30 7.44 26.76
CA LEU A 3 6.86 7.36 25.39
C LEU A 3 6.16 6.31 24.50
N ASN A 4 5.68 5.20 25.10
CA ASN A 4 5.04 4.11 24.34
C ASN A 4 3.65 4.50 23.82
N ASN A 5 2.93 5.39 24.51
CA ASN A 5 1.57 5.78 24.11
C ASN A 5 1.59 6.59 22.82
N HIS A 6 2.55 7.49 22.64
CA HIS A 6 2.65 8.31 21.43
C HIS A 6 2.91 7.48 20.16
N ILE A 7 3.74 6.44 20.25
CA ILE A 7 4.01 5.54 19.12
C ILE A 7 2.76 4.72 18.78
N LEU A 8 2.06 4.18 19.79
CA LEU A 8 0.82 3.44 19.59
C LEU A 8 -0.28 4.31 18.97
N ASP A 9 -0.38 5.58 19.37
CA ASP A 9 -1.34 6.54 18.78
C ASP A 9 -1.06 6.81 17.30
N GLN A 10 0.22 6.95 16.92
CA GLN A 10 0.59 7.12 15.51
C GLN A 10 0.28 5.88 14.67
N TRP A 11 0.55 4.69 15.21
CA TRP A 11 0.17 3.45 14.54
C TRP A 11 -1.34 3.29 14.48
N SER A 12 -2.10 3.70 15.50
CA SER A 12 -3.56 3.74 15.44
C SER A 12 -4.06 4.67 14.34
N ASP A 13 -3.47 5.87 14.19
CA ASP A 13 -3.80 6.80 13.10
C ASP A 13 -3.46 6.21 11.72
N ALA A 14 -2.36 5.46 11.61
CA ALA A 14 -1.97 4.79 10.37
C ALA A 14 -2.89 3.63 9.96
N HIS A 15 -3.78 3.19 10.86
CA HIS A 15 -4.73 2.12 10.58
C HIS A 15 -6.16 2.64 10.37
N VAL A 16 -6.89 1.92 9.53
CA VAL A 16 -8.29 2.18 9.20
C VAL A 16 -9.13 1.05 9.78
N TYR A 17 -10.01 1.41 10.72
CA TYR A 17 -10.93 0.50 11.38
C TYR A 17 -12.23 0.40 10.56
N TYR A 18 -12.38 -0.68 9.79
CA TYR A 18 -13.51 -0.87 8.88
C TYR A 18 -14.83 -1.14 9.62
N ASP A 19 -14.79 -1.66 10.84
CA ASP A 19 -15.99 -1.80 11.67
C ASP A 19 -16.53 -0.44 12.18
N LEU A 20 -15.69 0.60 12.15
CA LEU A 20 -16.06 1.98 12.48
C LEU A 20 -16.05 2.90 11.25
N TYR A 21 -15.98 2.35 10.03
CA TYR A 21 -15.69 3.10 8.81
C TYR A 21 -16.69 4.24 8.55
N LEU A 22 -17.97 3.96 8.80
CA LEU A 22 -19.10 4.88 8.63
C LEU A 22 -19.60 5.47 9.96
N GLN A 23 -18.88 5.29 11.06
CA GLN A 23 -19.24 5.92 12.32
C GLN A 23 -19.06 7.44 12.20
N GLU A 24 -20.14 8.19 12.41
CA GLU A 24 -20.09 9.65 12.31
C GLU A 24 -19.15 10.23 13.38
N PRO A 25 -18.20 11.11 13.00
CA PRO A 25 -17.34 11.75 13.98
C PRO A 25 -18.17 12.66 14.89
N LYS A 26 -17.91 12.62 16.20
CA LYS A 26 -18.51 13.57 17.16
C LYS A 26 -18.23 15.02 16.71
N ARG A 27 -19.22 15.92 16.83
CA ARG A 27 -19.21 17.30 16.30
C ARG A 27 -18.02 18.18 16.73
N THR A 28 -17.28 17.79 17.77
CA THR A 28 -16.10 18.49 18.28
C THR A 28 -14.78 18.12 17.58
N LYS A 29 -14.82 17.27 16.54
CA LYS A 29 -13.60 16.76 15.88
C LYS A 29 -13.06 17.68 14.78
N VAL A 30 -11.76 17.52 14.52
CA VAL A 30 -10.94 18.24 13.54
C VAL A 30 -11.54 18.17 12.12
N LYS A 31 -11.47 19.27 11.35
CA LYS A 31 -11.94 19.38 9.95
C LYS A 31 -11.56 18.20 9.06
N THR A 32 -10.30 17.74 9.12
CA THR A 32 -9.80 16.60 8.33
C THR A 32 -10.57 15.30 8.58
N ILE A 33 -11.00 15.05 9.83
CA ILE A 33 -11.78 13.85 10.18
C ILE A 33 -13.17 13.91 9.55
N LEU A 34 -13.78 15.10 9.52
CA LEU A 34 -15.08 15.31 8.88
C LEU A 34 -14.97 15.17 7.35
N GLU A 35 -13.92 15.71 6.74
CA GLU A 35 -13.66 15.56 5.30
C GLU A 35 -13.38 14.11 4.93
N GLU A 36 -12.62 13.38 5.75
CA GLU A 36 -12.39 11.96 5.55
C GLU A 36 -13.70 11.17 5.61
N TYR A 37 -14.54 11.44 6.62
CA TYR A 37 -15.87 10.84 6.73
C TYR A 37 -16.74 11.12 5.49
N LYS A 38 -16.72 12.36 4.99
CA LYS A 38 -17.43 12.73 3.75
C LYS A 38 -16.92 11.93 2.55
N TRP A 39 -15.60 11.79 2.40
CA TRP A 39 -15.02 10.95 1.35
C TRP A 39 -15.44 9.49 1.45
N ARG A 40 -15.41 8.91 2.67
CA ARG A 40 -15.86 7.53 2.90
C ARG A 40 -17.32 7.33 2.51
N LYS A 41 -18.20 8.24 2.93
CA LYS A 41 -19.61 8.22 2.51
C LYS A 41 -19.76 8.34 1.01
N ARG A 42 -19.10 9.33 0.40
CA ARG A 42 -19.11 9.59 -1.04
C ARG A 42 -18.73 8.34 -1.85
N MET A 43 -17.62 7.69 -1.49
CA MET A 43 -17.15 6.49 -2.17
C MET A 43 -18.20 5.36 -2.12
N ILE A 44 -18.88 5.18 -1.00
CA ILE A 44 -19.87 4.11 -0.84
C ILE A 44 -21.17 4.46 -1.56
N SER A 45 -21.67 5.70 -1.46
CA SER A 45 -23.00 6.07 -1.95
C SER A 45 -23.04 6.48 -3.43
N GLU A 46 -21.94 6.99 -3.98
CA GLU A 46 -21.90 7.56 -5.34
C GLU A 46 -21.27 6.63 -6.38
N SER A 47 -20.72 5.47 -5.99
CA SER A 47 -20.02 4.58 -6.91
C SER A 47 -20.71 3.21 -7.06
N PRO A 48 -20.70 2.61 -8.27
CA PRO A 48 -21.35 1.33 -8.53
C PRO A 48 -20.78 0.16 -7.71
N ASN A 49 -19.50 0.21 -7.36
CA ASN A 49 -18.82 -0.82 -6.58
C ASN A 49 -18.57 -0.41 -5.11
N GLY A 50 -19.18 0.68 -4.65
CA GLY A 50 -18.93 1.26 -3.32
C GLY A 50 -19.25 0.32 -2.17
N GLU A 51 -20.21 -0.58 -2.33
CA GLU A 51 -20.58 -1.56 -1.30
C GLU A 51 -19.46 -2.55 -0.98
N LEU A 52 -18.59 -2.87 -1.95
CA LEU A 52 -17.45 -3.79 -1.76
C LEU A 52 -16.41 -3.26 -0.79
N ILE A 53 -16.40 -1.95 -0.50
CA ILE A 53 -15.56 -1.36 0.55
C ILE A 53 -15.85 -2.00 1.92
N LEU A 54 -17.12 -2.32 2.20
CA LEU A 54 -17.55 -2.87 3.49
C LEU A 54 -18.02 -4.33 3.41
N ASN A 55 -18.46 -4.77 2.23
CA ASN A 55 -19.10 -6.05 1.98
C ASN A 55 -18.35 -6.83 0.89
N ASN A 56 -17.07 -7.13 1.13
CA ASN A 56 -16.28 -8.02 0.28
C ASN A 56 -16.19 -9.43 0.86
N SER A 57 -15.76 -10.38 0.03
CA SER A 57 -15.61 -11.80 0.39
C SER A 57 -14.60 -12.00 1.51
N PHE A 58 -13.45 -11.31 1.44
CA PHE A 58 -12.41 -11.40 2.47
C PHE A 58 -12.91 -10.96 3.87
N PHE A 59 -13.66 -9.87 3.96
CA PHE A 59 -14.24 -9.43 5.23
C PHE A 59 -15.28 -10.42 5.75
N SER A 60 -16.03 -11.05 4.85
CA SER A 60 -16.98 -12.10 5.20
C SER A 60 -16.27 -13.33 5.76
N ASP A 61 -15.13 -13.71 5.20
CA ASP A 61 -14.30 -14.81 5.70
C ASP A 61 -13.75 -14.51 7.10
N ILE A 62 -13.21 -13.30 7.33
CA ILE A 62 -12.71 -12.91 8.66
C ILE A 62 -13.80 -12.98 9.73
N ARG A 63 -15.01 -12.50 9.40
CA ARG A 63 -16.14 -12.44 10.34
C ARG A 63 -16.73 -13.82 10.64
N ASN A 64 -16.90 -14.65 9.62
CA ASN A 64 -17.73 -15.85 9.71
C ASN A 64 -16.92 -17.14 9.86
N SER A 65 -15.66 -17.15 9.43
CA SER A 65 -14.87 -18.38 9.37
C SER A 65 -13.98 -18.55 10.60
N LYS A 66 -13.74 -19.82 10.96
CA LYS A 66 -12.72 -20.16 11.99
C LYS A 66 -11.31 -20.16 11.43
N LYS A 67 -11.19 -20.21 10.11
CA LYS A 67 -9.95 -20.30 9.36
C LYS A 67 -10.07 -19.41 8.13
N ILE A 68 -8.94 -18.91 7.67
CA ILE A 68 -8.81 -18.28 6.35
C ILE A 68 -7.70 -18.98 5.57
N PHE A 69 -7.79 -18.89 4.26
CA PHE A 69 -6.79 -19.43 3.36
C PHE A 69 -6.20 -18.27 2.56
N LEU A 70 -4.88 -18.25 2.48
CA LEU A 70 -4.12 -17.16 1.87
C LEU A 70 -3.13 -17.75 0.87
N ALA A 71 -2.99 -17.12 -0.30
CA ALA A 71 -1.98 -17.47 -1.28
C ALA A 71 -0.74 -16.60 -1.08
N HIS A 72 0.43 -17.23 -0.96
CA HIS A 72 1.73 -16.56 -0.98
C HIS A 72 2.51 -16.99 -2.22
N THR A 73 2.73 -16.06 -3.14
CA THR A 73 3.48 -16.28 -4.38
C THR A 73 4.93 -15.84 -4.19
N THR A 74 5.89 -16.73 -4.47
CA THR A 74 7.31 -16.52 -4.17
C THR A 74 8.23 -17.10 -5.25
N GLY A 75 9.34 -16.41 -5.51
CA GLY A 75 10.46 -16.94 -6.31
C GLY A 75 11.56 -17.60 -5.46
N ASN A 76 11.43 -17.57 -4.14
CA ASN A 76 12.44 -18.07 -3.20
C ASN A 76 12.01 -19.40 -2.56
N PHE A 77 11.23 -20.21 -3.28
CA PHE A 77 10.65 -21.44 -2.73
C PHE A 77 11.72 -22.39 -2.19
N GLN A 78 12.81 -22.58 -2.95
CA GLN A 78 13.93 -23.43 -2.54
C GLN A 78 14.53 -22.98 -1.21
N GLU A 79 14.84 -21.69 -1.04
CA GLU A 79 15.36 -21.14 0.22
C GLU A 79 14.38 -21.36 1.38
N ILE A 80 13.08 -21.15 1.16
CA ILE A 80 12.04 -21.36 2.18
C ILE A 80 12.01 -22.82 2.64
N THR A 81 12.13 -23.77 1.70
CA THR A 81 12.12 -25.20 2.02
C THR A 81 13.42 -25.69 2.66
N GLU A 82 14.58 -25.14 2.26
CA GLU A 82 15.89 -25.50 2.81
C GLU A 82 16.08 -24.96 4.23
N ASP A 83 15.70 -23.69 4.47
CA ASP A 83 15.81 -23.06 5.79
C ASP A 83 14.67 -23.44 6.74
N GLY A 84 13.54 -23.92 6.19
CA GLY A 84 12.29 -24.16 6.93
C GLY A 84 11.68 -22.87 7.49
N ILE A 85 11.94 -21.72 6.85
CA ILE A 85 11.56 -20.40 7.35
C ILE A 85 10.91 -19.55 6.25
N LEU A 86 9.76 -18.95 6.57
CA LEU A 86 9.10 -17.93 5.76
C LEU A 86 9.29 -16.56 6.40
N TYR A 87 10.08 -15.71 5.73
CA TYR A 87 10.37 -14.37 6.20
C TYR A 87 9.37 -13.33 5.66
N PRO A 88 8.91 -12.37 6.48
CA PRO A 88 8.21 -11.18 6.00
C PRO A 88 9.10 -10.31 5.13
N SER A 89 8.47 -9.55 4.23
CA SER A 89 9.17 -8.58 3.38
C SER A 89 8.70 -7.15 3.65
N GLY A 90 9.60 -6.20 3.49
CA GLY A 90 9.24 -4.78 3.50
C GLY A 90 8.28 -4.47 2.34
N GLY A 91 7.25 -3.66 2.59
CA GLY A 91 6.14 -3.51 1.65
C GLY A 91 5.19 -2.38 2.02
N CYS A 92 4.12 -2.23 1.25
CA CYS A 92 2.96 -1.41 1.64
C CYS A 92 2.28 -1.95 2.92
N LEU A 93 2.48 -3.24 3.24
CA LEU A 93 2.02 -3.89 4.48
C LEU A 93 3.13 -4.07 5.54
N VAL A 94 4.18 -3.24 5.48
CA VAL A 94 5.13 -2.97 6.58
C VAL A 94 5.66 -4.22 7.33
N GLY A 95 6.10 -5.23 6.59
CA GLY A 95 6.73 -6.41 7.20
C GLY A 95 5.75 -7.50 7.61
N SER A 96 4.59 -7.59 6.99
CA SER A 96 3.77 -8.80 7.00
C SER A 96 4.28 -9.85 5.99
N ILE A 97 3.85 -11.10 6.13
CA ILE A 97 3.89 -12.05 5.00
C ILE A 97 2.83 -11.59 4.01
N TYR A 98 3.24 -11.12 2.83
CA TYR A 98 2.29 -10.67 1.81
C TYR A 98 1.55 -11.85 1.19
N CYS A 99 0.24 -11.74 1.12
CA CYS A 99 -0.64 -12.75 0.57
C CYS A 99 -1.84 -12.12 -0.17
N THR A 100 -2.57 -12.97 -0.87
CA THR A 100 -3.92 -12.65 -1.39
C THR A 100 -4.94 -13.68 -0.89
N PRO A 101 -6.23 -13.33 -0.71
CA PRO A 101 -7.25 -14.26 -0.25
C PRO A 101 -7.44 -15.47 -1.18
N LEU A 102 -7.80 -16.60 -0.58
CA LEU A 102 -8.25 -17.81 -1.27
C LEU A 102 -9.66 -18.16 -0.82
N ILE A 103 -10.50 -18.47 -1.80
CA ILE A 103 -11.89 -18.87 -1.58
C ILE A 103 -11.97 -20.38 -1.71
N GLN A 104 -12.34 -21.06 -0.62
CA GLN A 104 -12.47 -22.51 -0.61
C GLN A 104 -13.68 -22.94 -1.44
N VAL A 105 -13.45 -23.86 -2.39
CA VAL A 105 -14.48 -24.54 -3.20
C VAL A 105 -14.22 -26.03 -3.07
N ASP A 106 -15.03 -26.70 -2.24
CA ASP A 106 -14.82 -28.08 -1.80
C ASP A 106 -13.43 -28.29 -1.17
N LYS A 107 -12.56 -29.07 -1.83
CA LYS A 107 -11.17 -29.35 -1.43
C LYS A 107 -10.13 -28.53 -2.20
N ARG A 108 -10.58 -27.57 -3.00
CA ARG A 108 -9.76 -26.74 -3.87
C ARG A 108 -9.92 -25.27 -3.49
N PHE A 109 -9.02 -24.42 -3.96
CA PHE A 109 -9.01 -23.00 -3.60
C PHE A 109 -8.96 -22.12 -4.84
N ARG A 110 -9.98 -21.30 -5.03
CA ARG A 110 -9.99 -20.26 -6.07
C ARG A 110 -9.18 -19.07 -5.57
N MET A 111 -8.27 -18.58 -6.40
CA MET A 111 -7.55 -17.34 -6.10
C MET A 111 -8.46 -16.12 -6.21
N HIS A 112 -8.30 -15.16 -5.29
CA HIS A 112 -8.78 -13.80 -5.48
C HIS A 112 -8.19 -13.23 -6.78
N ASN A 113 -8.96 -12.41 -7.52
CA ASN A 113 -8.53 -11.93 -8.84
C ASN A 113 -7.19 -11.18 -8.85
N LEU A 114 -6.86 -10.46 -7.77
CA LEU A 114 -5.53 -9.86 -7.59
C LEU A 114 -4.42 -10.93 -7.51
N GLY A 115 -4.64 -12.00 -6.74
CA GLY A 115 -3.68 -13.09 -6.59
C GLY A 115 -3.44 -13.81 -7.92
N LYS A 116 -4.53 -14.08 -8.65
CA LYS A 116 -4.45 -14.62 -10.02
C LYS A 116 -3.62 -13.72 -10.93
N TYR A 117 -3.91 -12.41 -10.93
CA TYR A 117 -3.17 -11.44 -11.74
C TYR A 117 -1.68 -11.38 -11.38
N ILE A 118 -1.34 -11.45 -10.09
CA ILE A 118 0.05 -11.47 -9.63
C ILE A 118 0.76 -12.72 -10.16
N LEU A 119 0.14 -13.89 -10.01
CA LEU A 119 0.70 -15.18 -10.43
C LEU A 119 0.90 -15.25 -11.96
N GLU A 120 -0.06 -14.78 -12.74
CA GLU A 120 -0.03 -14.92 -14.21
C GLU A 120 0.75 -13.81 -14.92
N TYR A 121 0.77 -12.59 -14.36
CA TYR A 121 1.30 -11.42 -15.05
C TYR A 121 2.44 -10.72 -14.29
N GLU A 122 2.23 -10.33 -13.03
CA GLU A 122 3.21 -9.49 -12.32
C GLU A 122 4.49 -10.25 -11.96
N ALA A 123 4.35 -11.40 -11.28
CA ALA A 123 5.46 -12.17 -10.79
C ALA A 123 6.29 -12.81 -11.91
N PRO A 124 5.71 -13.43 -12.96
CA PRO A 124 6.50 -13.99 -14.07
C PRO A 124 7.34 -12.93 -14.79
N ARG A 125 6.78 -11.74 -15.04
CA ARG A 125 7.51 -10.63 -15.67
C ARG A 125 8.64 -10.13 -14.78
N SER A 126 8.38 -10.02 -13.48
CA SER A 126 9.36 -9.57 -12.49
C SER A 126 10.51 -10.58 -12.34
N ILE A 127 10.23 -11.89 -12.30
CA ILE A 127 11.26 -12.95 -12.26
C ILE A 127 12.06 -12.95 -13.55
N LYS A 128 11.37 -12.96 -14.71
CA LYS A 128 12.04 -12.96 -16.01
C LYS A 128 13.01 -11.80 -16.17
N ALA A 129 12.62 -10.61 -15.70
CA ALA A 129 13.47 -9.43 -15.75
C ALA A 129 14.73 -9.51 -14.87
N ARG A 130 14.78 -10.42 -13.88
CA ARG A 130 15.87 -10.52 -12.88
C ARG A 130 16.68 -11.80 -12.96
N HIS A 131 16.02 -12.94 -13.07
CA HIS A 131 16.62 -14.28 -13.02
C HIS A 131 16.56 -14.99 -14.37
N GLY A 132 15.84 -14.45 -15.36
CA GLY A 132 15.69 -15.05 -16.68
C GLY A 132 14.75 -16.27 -16.74
N ASP A 133 14.43 -16.89 -15.60
CA ASP A 133 13.65 -18.13 -15.53
C ASP A 133 12.37 -18.00 -14.69
N PRO A 134 11.18 -17.87 -15.32
CA PRO A 134 9.89 -17.84 -14.64
C PRO A 134 9.51 -19.13 -13.92
N SER A 135 10.17 -20.27 -14.18
CA SER A 135 9.83 -21.56 -13.58
C SER A 135 10.15 -21.64 -12.08
N LEU A 136 10.92 -20.67 -11.57
CA LEU A 136 11.21 -20.52 -10.13
C LEU A 136 10.00 -20.06 -9.32
N LEU A 137 8.89 -19.67 -9.97
CA LEU A 137 7.71 -19.19 -9.29
C LEU A 137 6.88 -20.32 -8.71
N GLU A 138 6.62 -20.24 -7.42
CA GLU A 138 5.75 -21.16 -6.70
C GLU A 138 4.69 -20.38 -5.93
N THR A 139 3.55 -21.04 -5.67
CA THR A 139 2.48 -20.50 -4.83
C THR A 139 2.21 -21.44 -3.67
N LEU A 140 2.19 -20.90 -2.46
CA LEU A 140 1.88 -21.61 -1.22
C LEU A 140 0.46 -21.27 -0.78
N ILE A 141 -0.26 -22.26 -0.23
CA ILE A 141 -1.46 -22.01 0.57
C ILE A 141 -1.03 -21.90 2.03
N ILE A 142 -1.38 -20.81 2.69
CA ILE A 142 -1.25 -20.66 4.14
C ILE A 142 -2.67 -20.72 4.73
N GLU A 143 -2.96 -21.81 5.44
CA GLU A 143 -4.16 -21.92 6.27
C GLU A 143 -3.86 -21.22 7.60
N VAL A 144 -4.63 -20.21 7.96
CA VAL A 144 -4.52 -19.52 9.26
C VAL A 144 -5.79 -19.73 10.05
N LYS A 145 -5.68 -20.26 11.26
CA LYS A 145 -6.81 -20.38 12.19
C LYS A 145 -6.98 -19.06 12.94
N LEU A 146 -8.17 -18.48 12.83
CA LEU A 146 -8.50 -17.21 13.46
C LEU A 146 -8.86 -17.41 14.94
N PRO A 147 -8.14 -16.78 15.88
CA PRO A 147 -8.55 -16.66 17.27
C PRO A 147 -9.94 -16.01 17.38
N LYS A 148 -10.67 -16.32 18.47
CA LYS A 148 -12.05 -15.83 18.65
C LYS A 148 -12.16 -14.30 18.67
N GLY A 149 -11.16 -13.59 19.20
CA GLY A 149 -11.16 -12.12 19.30
C GLY A 149 -11.04 -11.38 17.97
N ILE A 150 -10.43 -12.00 16.96
CA ILE A 150 -10.07 -11.34 15.68
C ILE A 150 -11.27 -11.19 14.74
N ARG A 151 -12.34 -11.97 14.92
CA ARG A 151 -13.48 -12.01 13.99
C ARG A 151 -14.23 -10.69 13.84
N ASN A 152 -14.03 -9.75 14.77
CA ASN A 152 -14.63 -8.41 14.74
C ASN A 152 -13.58 -7.30 14.64
N GLN A 153 -12.41 -7.60 14.07
CA GLN A 153 -11.30 -6.66 13.95
C GLN A 153 -10.87 -6.52 12.49
N LEU A 154 -11.63 -5.74 11.73
CA LEU A 154 -11.25 -5.37 10.36
C LEU A 154 -10.37 -4.12 10.39
N ILE A 155 -9.08 -4.32 10.58
CA ILE A 155 -8.10 -3.24 10.73
C ILE A 155 -7.12 -3.27 9.55
N GLY A 156 -7.27 -2.32 8.63
CA GLY A 156 -6.39 -2.16 7.47
C GLY A 156 -5.29 -1.14 7.74
N LEU A 157 -4.17 -1.21 7.03
CA LEU A 157 -3.06 -0.26 7.10
C LEU A 157 -3.13 0.75 5.93
N ASP A 158 -3.20 2.04 6.22
CA ASP A 158 -3.04 3.12 5.25
C ASP A 158 -1.58 3.60 5.25
N TYR A 159 -0.79 3.05 4.33
CA TYR A 159 0.64 3.35 4.27
C TYR A 159 0.94 4.81 3.91
N LEU A 160 -0.03 5.57 3.38
CA LEU A 160 0.14 7.00 3.09
C LEU A 160 0.23 7.81 4.40
N ARG A 161 -0.20 7.25 5.53
CA ARG A 161 -0.12 7.87 6.87
C ARG A 161 1.19 7.61 7.60
N LEU A 162 2.10 6.82 7.03
CA LEU A 162 3.36 6.45 7.69
C LEU A 162 4.36 7.60 7.82
N GLY A 163 4.06 8.80 7.32
CA GLY A 163 4.97 9.95 7.35
C GLY A 163 5.51 10.26 8.75
N ASN A 164 4.62 10.42 9.74
CA ASN A 164 5.04 10.71 11.11
C ASN A 164 5.81 9.54 11.75
N ILE A 165 5.43 8.29 11.42
CA ILE A 165 6.15 7.09 11.88
C ILE A 165 7.57 7.08 11.30
N HIS A 166 7.72 7.35 10.00
CA HIS A 166 9.03 7.42 9.35
C HIS A 166 9.90 8.53 9.96
N LEU A 167 9.32 9.70 10.26
CA LEU A 167 10.03 10.80 10.89
C LEU A 167 10.53 10.42 12.29
N ASN A 168 9.67 9.81 13.11
CA ASN A 168 10.05 9.39 14.47
C ASN A 168 11.13 8.31 14.46
N ILE A 169 11.00 7.31 13.58
CA ILE A 169 12.03 6.27 13.41
C ILE A 169 13.35 6.90 12.97
N PHE A 170 13.31 7.89 12.08
CA PHE A 170 14.52 8.63 11.70
C PHE A 170 15.14 9.33 12.91
N GLN A 171 14.35 10.03 13.73
CA GLN A 171 14.85 10.71 14.93
C GLN A 171 15.49 9.72 15.92
N ASP A 172 14.90 8.53 16.09
CA ASP A 172 15.47 7.47 16.93
C ASP A 172 16.79 6.92 16.37
N LEU A 173 16.97 6.92 15.04
CA LEU A 173 18.10 6.29 14.35
C LEU A 173 19.12 7.29 13.78
N GLU A 174 18.89 8.61 13.88
CA GLU A 174 19.74 9.61 13.22
C GLU A 174 21.17 9.66 13.80
N TYR A 175 21.39 9.06 14.97
CA TYR A 175 22.71 8.88 15.59
C TYR A 175 23.63 7.97 14.75
N LEU A 176 23.07 7.12 13.90
CA LEU A 176 23.83 6.24 13.00
C LEU A 176 24.42 6.98 11.79
N LEU A 177 24.01 8.22 11.56
CA LEU A 177 24.53 9.10 10.52
C LEU A 177 25.60 10.04 11.11
N SER A 178 26.57 10.43 10.29
CA SER A 178 27.49 11.52 10.64
C SER A 178 26.79 12.88 10.60
N SER A 179 27.38 13.89 11.24
CA SER A 179 26.84 15.27 11.17
C SER A 179 26.75 15.80 9.74
N ARG A 180 27.69 15.43 8.87
CA ARG A 180 27.69 15.81 7.45
C ARG A 180 26.52 15.14 6.70
N GLU A 181 26.28 13.87 6.94
CA GLU A 181 25.16 13.14 6.32
C GLU A 181 23.82 13.71 6.78
N ARG A 182 23.64 13.97 8.08
CA ARG A 182 22.43 14.61 8.61
C ARG A 182 22.19 15.98 8.00
N PHE A 183 23.22 16.82 7.92
CA PHE A 183 23.09 18.15 7.31
C PHE A 183 22.72 18.07 5.82
N LYS A 184 23.39 17.20 5.06
CA LYS A 184 23.08 16.97 3.64
C LYS A 184 21.64 16.48 3.45
N LEU A 185 21.20 15.53 4.29
CA LEU A 185 19.85 15.00 4.28
C LEU A 185 18.84 16.13 4.52
N LYS A 186 18.92 16.82 5.67
CA LYS A 186 17.99 17.88 6.06
C LYS A 186 17.89 18.97 4.98
N ASN A 187 19.02 19.43 4.43
CA ASN A 187 19.02 20.43 3.35
C ASN A 187 18.35 19.93 2.07
N SER A 188 18.59 18.67 1.69
CA SER A 188 17.96 18.07 0.51
C SER A 188 16.44 18.01 0.66
N LEU A 189 15.93 17.68 1.86
CA LEU A 189 14.50 17.63 2.14
C LEU A 189 13.86 19.02 2.04
N VAL A 190 14.47 20.02 2.69
CA VAL A 190 14.01 21.42 2.65
C VAL A 190 13.96 21.91 1.20
N SER A 191 15.02 21.67 0.43
CA SER A 191 15.08 22.08 -0.98
C SER A 191 13.97 21.47 -1.83
N ARG A 192 13.68 20.18 -1.67
CA ARG A 192 12.60 19.50 -2.41
C ARG A 192 11.23 20.04 -2.09
N ILE A 193 10.93 20.26 -0.81
CA ILE A 193 9.65 20.85 -0.39
C ILE A 193 9.54 22.28 -0.93
N ARG A 194 10.63 23.06 -0.89
CA ARG A 194 10.68 24.41 -1.44
C ARG A 194 10.43 24.45 -2.95
N HIS A 195 11.03 23.54 -3.72
CA HIS A 195 10.77 23.43 -5.16
C HIS A 195 9.31 23.07 -5.47
N SER A 196 8.64 22.43 -4.53
CA SER A 196 7.25 21.98 -4.64
C SER A 196 6.23 22.97 -4.08
N LEU A 197 6.68 24.18 -3.70
CA LEU A 197 5.86 25.20 -3.04
C LEU A 197 4.61 25.56 -3.84
N GLU A 198 4.73 25.69 -5.16
CA GLU A 198 3.59 26.03 -6.03
C GLU A 198 2.47 24.99 -5.90
N TYR A 199 2.82 23.70 -5.89
CA TYR A 199 1.87 22.60 -5.73
C TYR A 199 1.23 22.60 -4.34
N ILE A 200 2.04 22.75 -3.29
CA ILE A 200 1.56 22.78 -1.90
C ILE A 200 0.56 23.94 -1.72
N CYS A 201 0.91 25.14 -2.18
CA CYS A 201 0.02 26.30 -2.15
C CYS A 201 -1.29 26.06 -2.91
N LEU A 202 -1.22 25.40 -4.07
CA LEU A 202 -2.41 25.06 -4.87
C LEU A 202 -3.32 24.08 -4.10
N CYS A 203 -2.77 23.07 -3.44
CA CYS A 203 -3.52 22.12 -2.62
C CYS A 203 -4.15 22.77 -1.39
N CYS A 204 -3.44 23.66 -0.69
CA CYS A 204 -3.99 24.35 0.50
C CYS A 204 -5.13 25.31 0.14
N LYS A 205 -5.04 26.00 -1.01
CA LYS A 205 -6.10 26.92 -1.48
C LYS A 205 -7.27 26.19 -2.14
N GLY A 206 -7.05 24.98 -2.63
CA GLY A 206 -7.99 24.21 -3.45
C GLY A 206 -7.87 24.60 -4.93
N ALA A 207 -7.52 23.63 -5.78
CA ALA A 207 -7.39 23.86 -7.22
C ALA A 207 -8.76 23.94 -7.92
N THR A 208 -9.00 25.02 -8.65
CA THR A 208 -10.23 25.19 -9.43
C THR A 208 -10.14 24.52 -10.80
N ASN A 209 -8.97 24.63 -11.48
CA ASN A 209 -8.72 24.10 -12.81
C ASN A 209 -7.94 22.76 -12.77
N SER A 210 -8.53 21.71 -13.34
CA SER A 210 -7.93 20.36 -13.33
C SER A 210 -6.69 20.22 -14.21
N ASP A 211 -6.67 20.83 -15.39
CA ASP A 211 -5.53 20.67 -16.33
C ASP A 211 -4.24 21.27 -15.74
N THR A 212 -4.38 22.45 -15.13
CA THR A 212 -3.27 23.11 -14.43
C THR A 212 -2.81 22.26 -13.25
N PHE A 213 -3.75 21.68 -12.51
CA PHE A 213 -3.45 20.80 -11.39
C PHE A 213 -2.66 19.55 -11.82
N PHE A 214 -3.10 18.82 -12.85
CA PHE A 214 -2.41 17.59 -13.28
C PHE A 214 -1.03 17.86 -13.87
N LYS A 215 -0.86 18.97 -14.62
CA LYS A 215 0.47 19.41 -15.10
C LYS A 215 1.42 19.70 -13.94
N LEU A 216 0.94 20.41 -12.92
CA LEU A 216 1.75 20.73 -11.75
C LEU A 216 2.05 19.49 -10.90
N LEU A 217 1.07 18.62 -10.69
CA LEU A 217 1.26 17.32 -10.02
C LEU A 217 2.37 16.51 -10.71
N SER A 218 2.27 16.34 -12.04
CA SER A 218 3.24 15.56 -12.81
C SER A 218 4.66 16.11 -12.70
N LYS A 219 4.82 17.44 -12.74
CA LYS A 219 6.12 18.10 -12.52
C LYS A 219 6.65 17.84 -11.11
N THR A 220 5.77 17.87 -10.11
CA THR A 220 6.13 17.83 -8.68
C THR A 220 6.48 16.42 -8.19
N ILE A 221 6.01 15.35 -8.83
CA ILE A 221 6.32 13.96 -8.43
C ILE A 221 7.83 13.68 -8.36
N ASN A 222 8.64 14.32 -9.22
CA ASN A 222 10.11 14.17 -9.18
C ASN A 222 10.73 14.74 -7.90
N ASP A 223 10.16 15.82 -7.37
CA ASP A 223 10.62 16.46 -6.14
C ASP A 223 10.01 15.79 -4.90
N LEU A 224 8.73 15.39 -4.97
CA LEU A 224 7.97 14.71 -3.92
C LEU A 224 7.47 13.34 -4.39
N PRO A 225 8.28 12.27 -4.32
CA PRO A 225 7.90 10.98 -4.89
C PRO A 225 6.71 10.30 -4.21
N ILE A 226 6.34 10.71 -2.99
CA ILE A 226 5.11 10.26 -2.32
C ILE A 226 3.84 10.64 -3.11
N LEU A 227 3.90 11.68 -3.94
CA LEU A 227 2.79 12.05 -4.83
C LEU A 227 2.51 10.98 -5.89
N GLY A 228 3.51 10.20 -6.31
CA GLY A 228 3.29 9.04 -7.19
C GLY A 228 2.43 7.96 -6.53
N TYR A 229 2.61 7.72 -5.24
CA TYR A 229 1.77 6.80 -4.45
C TYR A 229 0.35 7.34 -4.29
N ILE A 230 0.20 8.63 -3.95
CA ILE A 230 -1.12 9.26 -3.84
C ILE A 230 -1.84 9.22 -5.19
N TYR A 231 -1.13 9.49 -6.29
CA TYR A 231 -1.73 9.48 -7.61
C TYR A 231 -2.15 8.07 -8.03
N PHE A 232 -1.29 7.08 -7.81
CA PHE A 232 -1.60 5.67 -8.04
C PHE A 232 -2.84 5.23 -7.26
N GLU A 233 -2.89 5.52 -5.95
CA GLU A 233 -4.00 5.11 -5.11
C GLU A 233 -5.30 5.81 -5.54
N ALA A 234 -5.28 7.11 -5.81
CA ALA A 234 -6.47 7.84 -6.29
C ALA A 234 -6.98 7.32 -7.64
N VAL A 235 -6.08 7.01 -8.58
CA VAL A 235 -6.47 6.45 -9.89
C VAL A 235 -6.99 5.04 -9.75
N SER A 236 -6.30 4.16 -9.02
CA SER A 236 -6.75 2.79 -8.79
C SER A 236 -8.10 2.75 -8.05
N GLU A 237 -8.28 3.63 -7.05
CA GLU A 237 -9.55 3.84 -6.34
C GLU A 237 -10.67 4.21 -7.30
N TYR A 238 -10.47 5.24 -8.13
CA TYR A 238 -11.49 5.65 -9.09
C TYR A 238 -11.86 4.52 -10.05
N LEU A 239 -10.87 3.82 -10.61
CA LEU A 239 -11.13 2.74 -11.56
C LEU A 239 -11.88 1.59 -10.91
N MET A 240 -11.44 1.12 -9.73
CA MET A 240 -12.14 0.04 -9.02
C MET A 240 -13.56 0.43 -8.61
N LEU A 241 -13.78 1.67 -8.21
CA LEU A 241 -15.09 2.15 -7.74
C LEU A 241 -16.09 2.38 -8.87
N PHE A 242 -15.63 2.93 -10.00
CA PHE A 242 -16.51 3.40 -11.09
C PHE A 242 -16.50 2.50 -12.34
N GLN A 243 -15.70 1.43 -12.35
CA GLN A 243 -15.75 0.45 -13.43
C GLN A 243 -17.09 -0.29 -13.46
N LYS A 244 -17.69 -0.35 -14.65
CA LYS A 244 -18.97 -1.01 -14.89
C LYS A 244 -18.93 -1.72 -16.24
N ASN A 245 -18.78 -3.03 -16.19
CA ASN A 245 -18.86 -3.95 -17.32
C ASN A 245 -19.18 -5.38 -16.81
N GLU A 246 -19.50 -6.30 -17.71
CA GLU A 246 -19.94 -7.68 -17.38
C GLU A 246 -18.93 -8.43 -16.49
N ILE A 247 -17.64 -8.32 -16.79
CA ILE A 247 -16.58 -8.94 -16.00
C ILE A 247 -16.54 -8.35 -14.59
N THR A 248 -16.71 -7.04 -14.46
CA THR A 248 -16.70 -6.36 -13.17
C THR A 248 -17.92 -6.76 -12.33
N GLU A 249 -19.11 -6.87 -12.92
CA GLU A 249 -20.29 -7.38 -12.22
C GLU A 249 -20.09 -8.83 -11.77
N THR A 250 -19.47 -9.69 -12.60
CA THR A 250 -19.14 -11.07 -12.23
C THR A 250 -18.22 -11.14 -11.01
N TYR A 251 -17.22 -10.26 -10.91
CA TYR A 251 -16.34 -10.21 -9.73
C TYR A 251 -16.99 -9.54 -8.53
N LYS A 252 -17.86 -8.56 -8.77
CA LYS A 252 -18.68 -7.94 -7.73
C LYS A 252 -19.61 -8.95 -7.06
N GLU A 253 -20.25 -9.83 -7.82
CA GLU A 253 -21.05 -10.95 -7.31
C GLU A 253 -20.22 -11.93 -6.46
N LYS A 254 -18.92 -12.05 -6.75
CA LYS A 254 -17.95 -12.82 -5.94
C LYS A 254 -17.44 -12.04 -4.72
N GLY A 255 -17.90 -10.81 -4.51
CA GLY A 255 -17.45 -9.94 -3.42
C GLY A 255 -16.05 -9.39 -3.63
N GLU A 256 -15.60 -9.16 -4.87
CA GLU A 256 -14.25 -8.70 -5.19
C GLU A 256 -14.24 -7.46 -6.10
N PHE A 257 -13.33 -6.52 -5.86
CA PHE A 257 -12.99 -5.51 -6.85
C PHE A 257 -12.24 -6.14 -8.02
N PHE A 258 -12.52 -5.72 -9.25
CA PHE A 258 -11.78 -6.17 -10.43
C PHE A 258 -10.43 -5.43 -10.55
N ASN A 259 -9.38 -6.07 -10.06
CA ASN A 259 -8.02 -5.51 -10.04
C ASN A 259 -7.29 -5.46 -11.40
N PRO A 260 -7.45 -6.45 -12.30
CA PRO A 260 -6.64 -6.51 -13.52
C PRO A 260 -6.66 -5.23 -14.34
N PHE A 261 -7.81 -4.55 -14.43
CA PHE A 261 -7.94 -3.38 -15.30
C PHE A 261 -7.00 -2.22 -14.93
N TYR A 262 -6.98 -1.79 -13.66
CA TYR A 262 -6.08 -0.71 -13.26
C TYR A 262 -4.62 -1.15 -13.30
N LYS A 263 -4.33 -2.42 -13.02
CA LYS A 263 -2.97 -2.97 -13.09
C LYS A 263 -2.45 -2.97 -14.52
N ASP A 264 -3.25 -3.42 -15.48
CA ASP A 264 -2.93 -3.39 -16.90
C ASP A 264 -2.66 -1.96 -17.36
N MET A 265 -3.52 -1.00 -16.98
CA MET A 265 -3.29 0.41 -17.27
C MET A 265 -1.95 0.89 -16.72
N VAL A 266 -1.67 0.61 -15.44
CA VAL A 266 -0.44 1.05 -14.77
C VAL A 266 0.79 0.47 -15.46
N PHE A 267 0.80 -0.82 -15.79
CA PHE A 267 1.96 -1.47 -16.41
C PHE A 267 2.11 -1.14 -17.89
N ASN A 268 1.02 -0.83 -18.60
CA ASN A 268 1.07 -0.39 -20.00
C ASN A 268 1.59 1.04 -20.11
N LEU A 269 1.10 1.96 -19.25
CA LEU A 269 1.54 3.36 -19.26
C LEU A 269 2.90 3.56 -18.61
N TYR A 270 3.28 2.70 -17.66
CA TYR A 270 4.55 2.81 -16.97
C TYR A 270 5.25 1.45 -16.76
N PRO A 271 5.76 0.81 -17.83
CA PRO A 271 6.38 -0.53 -17.77
C PRO A 271 7.58 -0.63 -16.82
N LYS A 272 8.23 0.51 -16.52
CA LYS A 272 9.35 0.56 -15.57
C LYS A 272 8.96 0.08 -14.16
N LEU A 273 7.68 0.18 -13.78
CA LEU A 273 7.19 -0.33 -12.50
C LEU A 273 7.33 -1.86 -12.37
N LEU A 274 7.32 -2.61 -13.48
CA LEU A 274 7.51 -4.07 -13.44
C LEU A 274 8.91 -4.49 -12.97
N ARG A 275 9.92 -3.61 -13.11
CA ARG A 275 11.30 -3.98 -12.77
C ARG A 275 11.59 -3.84 -11.28
N ASN A 276 11.14 -2.75 -10.66
CA ASN A 276 11.51 -2.38 -9.28
C ASN A 276 10.31 -2.08 -8.36
N PHE A 277 9.08 -2.18 -8.88
CA PHE A 277 7.80 -1.84 -8.23
C PHE A 277 7.89 -0.65 -7.28
N SER A 278 8.37 0.49 -7.81
CA SER A 278 8.54 1.72 -7.04
C SER A 278 7.49 2.73 -7.47
N LEU A 279 6.37 2.80 -6.74
CA LEU A 279 5.28 3.77 -7.00
C LEU A 279 5.74 5.23 -6.92
N SER A 280 6.92 5.49 -6.37
CA SER A 280 7.59 6.80 -6.45
C SER A 280 7.79 7.31 -7.87
N ASP A 281 7.83 6.40 -8.83
CA ASP A 281 8.12 6.70 -10.22
C ASP A 281 6.82 6.76 -11.05
N PHE A 282 5.66 6.45 -10.45
CA PHE A 282 4.36 6.50 -11.14
C PHE A 282 4.00 7.95 -11.45
N ASN A 283 4.18 8.33 -12.72
CA ASN A 283 3.93 9.67 -13.22
C ASN A 283 3.40 9.67 -14.67
N PRO A 284 2.31 8.93 -14.98
CA PRO A 284 1.69 9.05 -16.29
C PRO A 284 1.06 10.44 -16.44
N LYS A 285 0.98 10.95 -17.67
CA LYS A 285 0.17 12.15 -17.90
C LYS A 285 -1.31 11.80 -17.77
N PHE A 286 -2.12 12.75 -17.30
CA PHE A 286 -3.55 12.53 -17.18
C PHE A 286 -4.19 12.21 -18.54
N GLU A 287 -3.70 12.86 -19.60
CA GLU A 287 -4.15 12.62 -20.98
C GLU A 287 -3.86 11.20 -21.45
N ASP A 288 -2.73 10.62 -21.06
CA ASP A 288 -2.34 9.24 -21.41
C ASP A 288 -3.28 8.23 -20.73
N ILE A 289 -3.64 8.48 -19.47
CA ILE A 289 -4.67 7.70 -18.76
C ILE A 289 -6.00 7.79 -19.48
N VAL A 290 -6.46 9.00 -19.78
CA VAL A 290 -7.74 9.23 -20.49
C VAL A 290 -7.75 8.52 -21.84
N GLN A 291 -6.65 8.59 -22.58
CA GLN A 291 -6.52 7.93 -23.87
C GLN A 291 -6.57 6.39 -23.72
N TYR A 292 -5.87 5.83 -22.73
CA TYR A 292 -5.93 4.41 -22.43
C TYR A 292 -7.37 3.94 -22.14
N LEU A 293 -8.10 4.67 -21.30
CA LEU A 293 -9.47 4.33 -20.93
C LEU A 293 -10.41 4.37 -22.14
N LYS A 294 -10.28 5.38 -23.01
CA LYS A 294 -11.05 5.50 -24.26
C LYS A 294 -10.79 4.34 -25.21
N THR A 295 -9.53 3.92 -25.34
CA THR A 295 -9.14 2.84 -26.27
C THR A 295 -9.59 1.46 -25.80
N ASN A 296 -9.57 1.19 -24.49
CA ASN A 296 -9.87 -0.15 -23.97
C ASN A 296 -11.37 -0.39 -23.67
N ASN A 297 -12.21 0.67 -23.73
CA ASN A 297 -13.67 0.62 -23.59
C ASN A 297 -14.21 -0.18 -22.38
N GLN A 298 -13.45 -0.27 -21.29
CA GLN A 298 -13.83 -1.03 -20.09
C GLN A 298 -14.77 -0.26 -19.15
N LEU A 299 -15.01 1.02 -19.44
CA LEU A 299 -15.97 1.87 -18.72
C LEU A 299 -17.17 2.11 -19.64
N ASN A 300 -18.28 1.41 -19.42
CA ASN A 300 -19.50 1.58 -20.23
C ASN A 300 -19.99 3.04 -20.28
N TYR A 301 -19.66 3.84 -19.26
CA TYR A 301 -19.96 5.27 -19.18
C TYR A 301 -18.74 6.04 -18.68
N PHE A 302 -17.83 6.39 -19.60
CA PHE A 302 -16.69 7.23 -19.27
C PHE A 302 -17.08 8.72 -19.22
N ASP A 303 -17.23 9.28 -18.02
CA ASP A 303 -17.37 10.73 -17.81
C ASP A 303 -16.02 11.36 -17.43
N LEU A 304 -15.39 11.98 -18.43
CA LEU A 304 -14.10 12.67 -18.27
C LEU A 304 -14.18 13.81 -17.24
N LYS A 305 -15.27 14.57 -17.21
CA LYS A 305 -15.43 15.71 -16.31
C LYS A 305 -15.55 15.23 -14.87
N HIS A 306 -16.33 14.18 -14.65
CA HIS A 306 -16.44 13.54 -13.36
C HIS A 306 -15.10 12.97 -12.89
N MET A 307 -14.40 12.18 -13.72
CA MET A 307 -13.09 11.62 -13.40
C MET A 307 -12.08 12.71 -13.02
N SER A 308 -11.98 13.74 -13.86
CA SER A 308 -11.04 14.84 -13.67
C SER A 308 -11.29 15.57 -12.35
N SER A 309 -12.56 15.89 -12.04
CA SER A 309 -12.91 16.53 -10.77
C SER A 309 -12.65 15.61 -9.58
N TYR A 310 -13.08 14.35 -9.66
CA TYR A 310 -12.90 13.37 -8.59
C TYR A 310 -11.43 13.20 -8.23
N LEU A 311 -10.58 12.92 -9.21
CA LEU A 311 -9.15 12.68 -8.98
C LEU A 311 -8.46 13.93 -8.44
N LYS A 312 -8.75 15.10 -9.01
CA LYS A 312 -8.22 16.38 -8.51
C LYS A 312 -8.58 16.58 -7.03
N ASP A 313 -9.87 16.50 -6.71
CA ASP A 313 -10.35 16.74 -5.34
C ASP A 313 -9.80 15.69 -4.37
N ARG A 314 -9.71 14.43 -4.79
CA ARG A 314 -9.20 13.33 -3.99
C ARG A 314 -7.71 13.47 -3.71
N ILE A 315 -6.90 13.80 -4.72
CA ILE A 315 -5.46 13.99 -4.56
C ILE A 315 -5.18 15.22 -3.68
N ILE A 316 -5.91 16.33 -3.85
CA ILE A 316 -5.80 17.50 -2.96
C ILE A 316 -6.10 17.11 -1.51
N PHE A 317 -7.20 16.39 -1.28
CA PHE A 317 -7.56 15.92 0.04
C PHE A 317 -6.45 15.03 0.63
N LEU A 318 -5.98 14.02 -0.10
CA LEU A 318 -4.93 13.11 0.36
C LEU A 318 -3.62 13.85 0.64
N THR A 319 -3.21 14.80 -0.22
CA THR A 319 -2.04 15.65 0.02
C THR A 319 -2.16 16.40 1.34
N ASN A 320 -3.28 17.12 1.54
CA ASN A 320 -3.47 17.88 2.78
C ASN A 320 -3.58 16.97 4.01
N ALA A 321 -4.26 15.82 3.89
CA ALA A 321 -4.55 14.93 5.02
C ALA A 321 -3.43 13.94 5.35
N ARG A 322 -2.46 13.72 4.45
CA ARG A 322 -1.39 12.71 4.62
C ARG A 322 0.01 13.31 4.63
N LEU A 323 0.21 14.50 4.04
CA LEU A 323 1.53 15.11 3.89
C LEU A 323 1.73 16.34 4.80
N LEU A 324 0.65 17.03 5.17
CA LEU A 324 0.74 18.27 5.94
C LEU A 324 0.21 18.08 7.37
N THR A 325 0.69 18.91 8.29
CA THR A 325 0.06 19.08 9.61
C THR A 325 -1.19 19.95 9.48
N LYS A 326 -1.96 20.10 10.56
CA LYS A 326 -3.15 20.98 10.57
C LYS A 326 -2.76 22.42 10.29
N GLU A 327 -1.64 22.82 10.86
CA GLU A 327 -1.03 24.13 10.71
C GLU A 327 -0.54 24.30 9.26
N GLY A 328 0.14 23.30 8.69
CA GLY A 328 0.60 23.35 7.29
C GLY A 328 -0.54 23.45 6.27
N ALA A 329 -1.65 22.76 6.51
CA ALA A 329 -2.81 22.81 5.62
C ALA A 329 -3.47 24.20 5.54
N THR A 330 -3.18 25.10 6.49
CA THR A 330 -3.74 26.46 6.56
C THR A 330 -2.68 27.56 6.52
N ALA A 331 -1.39 27.19 6.41
CA ALA A 331 -0.28 28.12 6.48
C ALA A 331 -0.17 29.01 5.23
N ASP A 332 0.35 30.23 5.44
CA ASP A 332 0.87 31.06 4.36
C ASP A 332 2.33 30.65 4.09
N TRP A 333 2.50 29.63 3.23
CA TRP A 333 3.79 29.03 2.90
C TRP A 333 4.82 30.02 2.31
N CYS A 334 4.38 31.20 1.86
CA CYS A 334 5.29 32.27 1.40
C CYS A 334 5.98 33.01 2.57
N LYS A 335 5.48 32.86 3.81
CA LYS A 335 5.95 33.60 4.99
C LYS A 335 6.63 32.72 6.03
N ILE A 336 6.70 31.41 5.82
CA ILE A 336 7.40 30.52 6.75
C ILE A 336 8.91 30.64 6.58
N GLU A 337 9.64 30.30 7.64
CA GLU A 337 11.08 30.08 7.55
C GLU A 337 11.36 28.75 6.84
N TRP A 338 12.32 28.77 5.90
CA TRP A 338 12.67 27.62 5.05
C TRP A 338 13.86 26.85 5.62
N ASP A 339 13.64 26.27 6.79
CA ASP A 339 14.57 25.38 7.48
C ASP A 339 13.84 24.09 7.91
N TYR A 340 14.63 23.13 8.38
CA TYR A 340 14.09 21.82 8.76
C TYR A 340 13.15 21.88 9.95
N ASP A 341 13.46 22.70 10.97
CA ASP A 341 12.72 22.75 12.23
C ASP A 341 11.36 23.43 12.04
N SER A 342 11.33 24.51 11.24
CA SER A 342 10.11 25.15 10.78
C SER A 342 9.24 24.18 9.98
N LEU A 343 9.83 23.39 9.07
CA LEU A 343 9.07 22.39 8.31
C LEU A 343 8.55 21.21 9.15
N LEU A 344 9.15 20.89 10.30
CA LEU A 344 8.57 19.90 11.24
C LEU A 344 7.19 20.34 11.72
N HIS A 345 6.99 21.64 11.94
CA HIS A 345 5.72 22.17 12.42
C HIS A 345 4.61 22.12 11.35
N TYR A 346 4.95 22.31 10.06
CA TYR A 346 3.98 22.42 8.97
C TYR A 346 3.84 21.15 8.10
N ALA A 347 4.90 20.36 7.99
CA ALA A 347 5.03 19.27 7.02
C ALA A 347 5.75 18.04 7.59
N ALA A 348 5.66 17.78 8.90
CA ALA A 348 6.24 16.58 9.52
C ALA A 348 5.95 15.27 8.76
N PRO A 349 4.70 14.97 8.34
CA PRO A 349 4.43 13.74 7.59
C PRO A 349 5.17 13.69 6.24
N LEU A 350 5.18 14.80 5.49
CA LEU A 350 5.92 14.91 4.23
C LEU A 350 7.42 14.72 4.43
N LEU A 351 8.00 15.34 5.45
CA LEU A 351 9.40 15.18 5.80
C LEU A 351 9.72 13.71 6.07
N GLY A 352 8.90 12.99 6.83
CA GLY A 352 9.10 11.58 7.10
C GLY A 352 9.03 10.70 5.86
N HIS A 353 8.10 10.95 4.94
CA HIS A 353 8.04 10.24 3.66
C HIS A 353 9.27 10.50 2.78
N LEU A 354 9.71 11.76 2.71
CA LEU A 354 10.92 12.12 1.99
C LEU A 354 12.18 11.54 2.64
N LEU A 355 12.27 11.53 3.97
CA LEU A 355 13.35 10.88 4.72
C LEU A 355 13.45 9.41 4.35
N HIS A 356 12.35 8.67 4.46
CA HIS A 356 12.31 7.25 4.13
C HIS A 356 12.79 6.96 2.71
N ARG A 357 12.45 7.83 1.76
CA ARG A 357 12.90 7.72 0.37
C ARG A 357 14.37 8.09 0.20
N GLU A 358 14.79 9.22 0.74
CA GLU A 358 16.16 9.72 0.59
C GLU A 358 17.18 8.82 1.27
N LEU A 359 16.84 8.14 2.36
CA LEU A 359 17.74 7.15 2.97
C LEU A 359 18.13 6.00 2.02
N ARG A 360 17.37 5.75 0.95
CA ARG A 360 17.73 4.78 -0.12
C ARG A 360 18.73 5.32 -1.13
N SER A 361 19.00 6.62 -1.14
CA SER A 361 19.94 7.29 -2.05
C SER A 361 21.31 7.54 -1.41
N PHE A 362 21.47 7.28 -0.09
CA PHE A 362 22.75 7.40 0.61
C PHE A 362 23.70 6.26 0.22
N GLY A 363 25.01 6.54 0.22
CA GLY A 363 26.05 5.57 -0.13
C GLY A 363 26.18 4.37 0.81
N ARG A 364 25.41 4.33 1.91
CA ARG A 364 25.33 3.20 2.86
C ARG A 364 24.07 2.33 2.67
N TYR A 365 23.37 2.51 1.56
CA TYR A 365 22.30 1.61 1.14
C TYR A 365 22.90 0.30 0.59
N PRO A 366 22.36 -0.90 0.94
CA PRO A 366 21.13 -1.13 1.70
C PRO A 366 21.33 -1.23 3.22
N ASP A 367 22.56 -1.21 3.73
CA ASP A 367 22.88 -1.62 5.10
C ASP A 367 22.19 -0.79 6.18
N PHE A 368 22.24 0.55 6.10
CA PHE A 368 21.52 1.41 7.05
C PHE A 368 20.00 1.27 6.90
N TYR A 369 19.53 1.18 5.66
CA TYR A 369 18.11 1.15 5.34
C TYR A 369 17.41 -0.12 5.86
N PHE A 370 18.15 -1.24 5.94
CA PHE A 370 17.63 -2.47 6.55
C PHE A 370 17.21 -2.24 8.01
N TYR A 371 18.06 -1.59 8.83
CA TYR A 371 17.71 -1.31 10.23
C TYR A 371 16.49 -0.41 10.35
N PHE A 372 16.36 0.58 9.47
CA PHE A 372 15.18 1.44 9.44
C PHE A 372 13.90 0.64 9.18
N ASP A 373 13.88 -0.18 8.12
CA ASP A 373 12.69 -0.97 7.77
C ASP A 373 12.42 -2.06 8.83
N GLN A 374 13.46 -2.66 9.43
CA GLN A 374 13.32 -3.64 10.53
C GLN A 374 12.75 -2.99 11.79
N TYR A 375 13.21 -1.80 12.18
CA TYR A 375 12.69 -1.07 13.33
C TYR A 375 11.23 -0.67 13.11
N LYS A 376 10.89 -0.24 11.89
CA LYS A 376 9.49 0.02 11.50
C LYS A 376 8.62 -1.22 11.61
N ALA A 377 9.09 -2.38 11.13
CA ALA A 377 8.35 -3.63 11.23
C ALA A 377 8.15 -4.05 12.70
N LEU A 378 9.17 -3.92 13.56
CA LEU A 378 9.06 -4.17 15.00
C LEU A 378 7.98 -3.30 15.66
N GLN A 379 7.93 -2.00 15.32
CA GLN A 379 6.89 -1.12 15.85
C GLN A 379 5.49 -1.52 15.35
N ALA A 380 5.35 -1.88 14.07
CA ALA A 380 4.09 -2.34 13.49
C ALA A 380 3.60 -3.62 14.17
N TRP A 381 4.47 -4.62 14.32
CA TRP A 381 4.20 -5.88 15.00
C TRP A 381 3.80 -5.67 16.46
N ASN A 382 4.50 -4.77 17.16
CA ASN A 382 4.14 -4.41 18.53
C ASN A 382 2.73 -3.82 18.59
N TYR A 383 2.40 -2.87 17.71
CA TYR A 383 1.07 -2.30 17.64
C TYR A 383 0.01 -3.37 17.28
N TRP A 384 0.26 -4.20 16.28
CA TRP A 384 -0.65 -5.26 15.87
C TRP A 384 -0.91 -6.24 17.01
N ASN A 385 0.08 -6.59 17.81
CA ASN A 385 -0.14 -7.45 18.98
C ASN A 385 -1.00 -6.77 20.05
N HIS A 386 -0.80 -5.47 20.32
CA HIS A 386 -1.64 -4.71 21.25
C HIS A 386 -3.08 -4.54 20.75
N ALA A 387 -3.25 -4.40 19.43
CA ALA A 387 -4.54 -4.24 18.77
C ALA A 387 -5.16 -5.57 18.32
N GLU A 388 -4.55 -6.71 18.67
CA GLU A 388 -4.96 -8.07 18.30
C GLU A 388 -5.09 -8.35 16.78
N VAL A 389 -4.32 -7.64 15.95
CA VAL A 389 -4.31 -7.78 14.49
C VAL A 389 -3.39 -8.92 14.04
N ALA A 390 -3.96 -10.09 13.71
CA ALA A 390 -3.21 -11.17 13.07
C ALA A 390 -3.13 -11.01 11.55
N ILE A 391 -4.17 -10.46 10.92
CA ILE A 391 -4.33 -10.41 9.45
C ILE A 391 -4.45 -8.95 9.00
N PRO A 392 -3.36 -8.15 8.98
CA PRO A 392 -3.41 -6.81 8.43
C PRO A 392 -3.69 -6.85 6.92
N PHE A 393 -4.34 -5.84 6.38
CA PHE A 393 -4.62 -5.73 4.94
C PHE A 393 -4.49 -4.28 4.46
N ASN A 394 -4.56 -4.02 3.15
CA ASN A 394 -4.51 -2.64 2.64
C ASN A 394 -5.75 -1.85 3.08
N GLY A 395 -5.53 -0.81 3.89
CA GLY A 395 -6.59 0.00 4.50
C GLY A 395 -7.04 1.21 3.68
N ILE A 396 -6.46 1.45 2.50
CA ILE A 396 -6.91 2.51 1.59
C ILE A 396 -8.17 2.03 0.86
N ILE A 397 -8.04 0.92 0.14
CA ILE A 397 -9.15 0.11 -0.40
C ILE A 397 -8.80 -1.36 -0.22
N PRO A 398 -9.75 -2.21 0.26
CA PRO A 398 -9.53 -3.65 0.45
C PRO A 398 -9.54 -4.39 -0.90
N LYS A 399 -8.51 -4.14 -1.72
CA LYS A 399 -8.38 -4.66 -3.10
C LYS A 399 -7.81 -6.09 -3.18
N GLY A 400 -7.69 -6.78 -2.05
CA GLY A 400 -7.19 -8.16 -1.96
C GLY A 400 -5.71 -8.28 -1.55
N GLU A 401 -5.06 -7.18 -1.18
CA GLU A 401 -3.72 -7.21 -0.56
C GLU A 401 -3.86 -7.48 0.94
N VAL A 402 -3.40 -8.66 1.37
CA VAL A 402 -3.51 -9.14 2.75
C VAL A 402 -2.14 -9.51 3.28
N GLY A 403 -1.97 -9.43 4.59
CA GLY A 403 -0.76 -9.78 5.30
C GLY A 403 -1.03 -10.78 6.41
N ILE A 404 0.00 -11.51 6.81
CA ILE A 404 0.04 -12.23 8.10
C ILE A 404 1.03 -11.49 9.01
N ASN A 405 0.60 -11.15 10.23
CA ASN A 405 1.48 -10.62 11.26
C ASN A 405 2.42 -11.73 11.75
N PRO A 406 3.73 -11.65 11.46
CA PRO A 406 4.68 -12.72 11.79
C PRO A 406 5.02 -12.79 13.29
N ALA A 407 4.64 -11.78 14.07
CA ALA A 407 4.90 -11.70 15.50
C ALA A 407 3.66 -11.99 16.36
N PHE A 408 2.54 -12.37 15.73
CA PHE A 408 1.30 -12.64 16.45
C PHE A 408 1.47 -13.90 17.32
N THR A 409 1.31 -13.76 18.64
CA THR A 409 1.75 -14.78 19.61
C THR A 409 0.98 -16.10 19.51
N ASP A 410 -0.32 -16.03 19.21
CA ASP A 410 -1.20 -17.20 19.14
C ASP A 410 -1.49 -17.63 17.70
N LEU A 411 -0.56 -17.33 16.77
CA LEU A 411 -0.73 -17.65 15.36
C LEU A 411 -0.63 -19.17 15.14
N ASP A 412 -1.77 -19.79 14.84
CA ASP A 412 -1.89 -21.20 14.46
C ASP A 412 -2.09 -21.29 12.94
N TYR A 413 -1.15 -21.88 12.23
CA TYR A 413 -1.14 -21.94 10.78
C TYR A 413 -0.51 -23.22 10.24
N LYS A 414 -0.83 -23.52 8.98
CA LYS A 414 -0.22 -24.58 8.19
C LYS A 414 0.13 -24.05 6.80
N VAL A 415 1.27 -24.48 6.28
CA VAL A 415 1.75 -24.09 4.95
C VAL A 415 1.70 -25.30 4.04
N TYR A 416 1.12 -25.15 2.85
CA TYR A 416 1.02 -26.20 1.86
C TYR A 416 1.68 -25.76 0.56
N ARG A 417 2.47 -26.66 -0.04
CA ARG A 417 2.79 -26.55 -1.47
C ARG A 417 1.54 -26.84 -2.28
N THR A 418 1.44 -26.22 -3.45
CA THR A 418 0.26 -26.33 -4.29
C THR A 418 0.56 -26.93 -5.65
N SER A 419 -0.46 -27.49 -6.27
CA SER A 419 -0.56 -27.67 -7.71
C SER A 419 -1.71 -26.83 -8.25
N ILE A 420 -1.64 -26.47 -9.53
CA ILE A 420 -2.66 -25.67 -10.21
C ILE A 420 -3.45 -26.59 -11.13
N THR A 421 -4.78 -26.49 -11.07
CA THR A 421 -5.69 -27.13 -12.04
C THR A 421 -6.65 -26.09 -12.60
N THR A 422 -6.91 -26.15 -13.91
CA THR A 422 -7.84 -25.25 -14.59
C THR A 422 -9.13 -25.99 -14.93
N GLU A 423 -10.27 -25.44 -14.52
CA GLU A 423 -11.59 -25.95 -14.87
C GLU A 423 -12.48 -24.79 -15.32
N LYS A 424 -13.05 -24.86 -16.54
CA LYS A 424 -13.91 -23.81 -17.10
C LYS A 424 -13.29 -22.40 -16.97
N ASP A 425 -12.01 -22.28 -17.34
CA ASP A 425 -11.22 -21.04 -17.29
C ASP A 425 -11.00 -20.45 -15.88
N ILE A 426 -11.23 -21.26 -14.82
CA ILE A 426 -10.94 -20.92 -13.44
C ILE A 426 -9.79 -21.78 -12.95
N ASP A 427 -8.74 -21.12 -12.46
CA ASP A 427 -7.60 -21.79 -11.83
C ASP A 427 -7.87 -22.02 -10.35
N PHE A 428 -7.62 -23.25 -9.94
CA PHE A 428 -7.74 -23.72 -8.58
C PHE A 428 -6.38 -24.18 -8.07
N LEU A 429 -6.02 -23.73 -6.87
CA LEU A 429 -4.91 -24.28 -6.12
C LEU A 429 -5.39 -25.52 -5.36
N ILE A 430 -4.61 -26.58 -5.44
CA ILE A 430 -4.83 -27.83 -4.71
C ILE A 430 -3.65 -28.04 -3.76
N PRO A 431 -3.88 -28.21 -2.44
CA PRO A 431 -2.79 -28.53 -1.52
C PRO A 431 -2.25 -29.94 -1.84
N VAL A 432 -0.92 -30.05 -2.00
CA VAL A 432 -0.24 -31.30 -2.35
C VAL A 432 0.50 -31.89 -1.14
N GLU A 433 1.30 -31.08 -0.47
CA GLU A 433 2.11 -31.46 0.68
C GLU A 433 2.10 -30.36 1.74
N GLU A 434 2.01 -30.76 3.03
CA GLU A 434 2.21 -29.86 4.16
C GLU A 434 3.72 -29.66 4.35
N LEU A 435 4.16 -28.40 4.37
CA LEU A 435 5.56 -28.02 4.52
C LEU A 435 5.86 -27.69 5.98
N ASP A 436 6.99 -28.18 6.49
CA ASP A 436 7.52 -27.79 7.80
C ASP A 436 8.23 -26.43 7.70
N VAL A 437 7.43 -25.37 7.60
CA VAL A 437 7.90 -23.99 7.43
C VAL A 437 7.37 -23.13 8.56
N ARG A 438 8.27 -22.37 9.19
CA ARG A 438 7.93 -21.44 10.26
C ARG A 438 7.98 -19.99 9.79
N ILE A 439 6.91 -19.23 10.06
CA ILE A 439 6.88 -17.77 9.94
C ILE A 439 7.66 -17.18 11.12
N VAL A 440 8.61 -16.29 10.82
CA VAL A 440 9.44 -15.63 11.85
C VAL A 440 9.35 -14.11 11.79
N PRO A 441 9.32 -13.40 12.93
CA PRO A 441 9.29 -11.94 12.98
C PRO A 441 10.68 -11.35 12.74
N LYS A 442 11.21 -11.56 11.54
CA LYS A 442 12.48 -11.00 11.06
C LYS A 442 12.33 -10.65 9.59
N LEU A 443 12.59 -9.41 9.21
CA LEU A 443 12.54 -9.06 7.79
C LEU A 443 13.60 -9.83 7.02
N ILE A 444 13.20 -10.33 5.86
CA ILE A 444 14.16 -10.84 4.87
C ILE A 444 15.15 -9.72 4.48
N GLU A 445 16.41 -10.08 4.30
CA GLU A 445 17.41 -9.14 3.82
C GLU A 445 17.00 -8.58 2.45
N LEU A 446 17.19 -7.27 2.25
CA LEU A 446 16.76 -6.60 1.02
C LEU A 446 17.39 -7.21 -0.24
N LYS A 447 18.61 -7.71 -0.14
CA LYS A 447 19.32 -8.43 -1.21
C LYS A 447 18.59 -9.72 -1.64
N ARG A 448 17.77 -10.30 -0.78
CA ARG A 448 16.98 -11.50 -1.05
C ARG A 448 15.50 -11.19 -1.36
N THR A 449 15.10 -9.91 -1.33
CA THR A 449 13.72 -9.51 -1.65
C THR A 449 13.44 -9.56 -3.15
N PHE A 450 12.39 -10.29 -3.51
CA PHE A 450 11.96 -10.48 -4.89
C PHE A 450 11.55 -9.20 -5.65
N MET A 451 11.05 -8.16 -4.97
CA MET A 451 10.60 -6.92 -5.63
C MET A 451 11.52 -5.69 -5.43
N ARG A 452 12.52 -5.74 -4.54
CA ARG A 452 13.31 -4.53 -4.19
C ARG A 452 14.82 -4.64 -4.33
N ASN A 453 15.35 -5.78 -4.75
CA ASN A 453 16.78 -5.90 -5.02
C ASN A 453 17.14 -5.10 -6.29
N LYS A 454 17.90 -4.01 -6.13
CA LYS A 454 18.59 -3.37 -7.26
C LYS A 454 19.79 -4.26 -7.57
N SER A 455 19.77 -4.95 -8.71
CA SER A 455 21.01 -5.51 -9.26
C SER A 455 21.99 -4.35 -9.41
N TRP A 456 23.09 -4.42 -8.67
CA TRP A 456 24.20 -3.49 -8.81
C TRP A 456 24.84 -3.78 -10.17
N ASN A 457 24.45 -3.03 -11.19
CA ASN A 457 25.33 -2.89 -12.34
C ASN A 457 26.41 -1.92 -11.90
N GLU A 458 27.59 -2.45 -11.61
CA GLU A 458 28.83 -1.70 -11.71
C GLU A 458 28.95 -1.25 -13.17
N GLU A 459 28.73 0.03 -13.42
CA GLU A 459 29.35 0.77 -14.52
C GLU A 459 29.99 2.05 -13.94
#